data_AF-A0A1U8ANP7-F1
#
_entry.id   AF-A0A1U8ANP7-F1
#
_cell.length_a   1.000
_cell.length_b   1.000
_cell.length_c   1.000
_cell.angle_alpha   90.00
_cell.angle_beta   90.00
_cell.angle_gamma   90.00
#
_symmetry.space_group_name_H-M   'P 1'
#
loop_
_entity.id
_entity.type
_entity.pdbx_description
1 polymer ?
#
loop_
_entity_poly.entity_id
_entity_poly.type
_entity_poly.pdbx_seq_one_letter_code
_entity_poly.pdbx_strand_id
1 'polypeptide(L)'
;MVTVEDIRKAQRAEGPATVMAIGTANPPNCVDQSTYPDYYFRITNSEHKTELKEKFKRMCEKSMIKKRYMHLTEEILKENPNICEYMASSLDARQDMVVVEVPKLGKEAATKAIKEWGQPKSKITHLVFCTTSGVDMPGADYQLTKLHSHGAIDGHLREVGLTFHLLKDVPGLISKNIEKSLVEAFQPLGISDWNSIFWIAHPGGPAILDQVEEKLALKPEKLSATRHILSEYGNMSSACVLFILDEMRKKSIEDGLKTTGEGLEWGVLFGFGPGLTVETVVLHSIAA
;
A
#
# COMPACT_ATOMS: atom_id res chain seq x y z
N MET A 1 -39.29 -25.14 -18.06
CA MET A 1 -37.97 -24.70 -18.55
C MET A 1 -37.39 -23.81 -17.48
N VAL A 2 -36.11 -24.00 -17.11
CA VAL A 2 -35.41 -23.08 -16.21
C VAL A 2 -35.04 -21.83 -17.00
N THR A 3 -35.30 -20.64 -16.46
CA THR A 3 -34.97 -19.38 -17.13
C THR A 3 -33.54 -18.93 -16.79
N VAL A 4 -32.98 -18.03 -17.60
CA VAL A 4 -31.69 -17.38 -17.28
C VAL A 4 -31.78 -16.59 -15.97
N GLU A 5 -32.95 -16.02 -15.67
CA GLU A 5 -33.20 -15.29 -14.43
C GLU A 5 -33.12 -16.22 -13.21
N ASP A 6 -33.72 -17.41 -13.29
CA ASP A 6 -33.63 -18.43 -12.23
C ASP A 6 -32.17 -18.83 -11.96
N ILE A 7 -31.37 -19.01 -13.02
CA ILE A 7 -29.94 -19.34 -12.91
C ILE A 7 -29.18 -18.19 -12.25
N ARG A 8 -29.37 -16.94 -12.70
CA ARG A 8 -28.68 -15.77 -12.13
C ARG A 8 -29.04 -15.55 -10.67
N LYS A 9 -30.30 -15.77 -10.31
CA LYS A 9 -30.77 -15.67 -8.93
C LYS A 9 -30.19 -16.77 -8.03
N ALA A 10 -30.01 -17.98 -8.55
CA ALA A 10 -29.38 -19.08 -7.82
C ALA A 10 -27.85 -18.94 -7.71
N GLN A 11 -27.19 -18.28 -8.67
CA GLN A 11 -25.74 -18.09 -8.69
C GLN A 11 -25.23 -16.95 -7.81
N ARG A 12 -26.06 -15.94 -7.51
CA ARG A 12 -25.62 -14.77 -6.74
C ARG A 12 -25.45 -15.11 -5.26
N ALA A 13 -24.46 -14.50 -4.62
CA ALA A 13 -24.35 -14.53 -3.17
C ALA A 13 -25.41 -13.63 -2.52
N GLU A 14 -25.74 -13.93 -1.27
CA GLU A 14 -26.53 -13.05 -0.39
C GLU A 14 -25.58 -12.38 0.62
N GLY A 15 -25.89 -11.13 0.99
CA GLY A 15 -25.09 -10.35 1.92
C GLY A 15 -23.90 -9.60 1.29
N PRO A 16 -23.22 -8.76 2.09
CA PRO A 16 -22.04 -8.02 1.65
C PRO A 16 -20.80 -8.90 1.56
N ALA A 17 -19.81 -8.50 0.75
CA ALA A 17 -18.48 -9.09 0.79
C ALA A 17 -17.81 -8.78 2.14
N THR A 18 -17.21 -9.79 2.77
CA THR A 18 -16.61 -9.67 4.11
C THR A 18 -15.17 -10.14 4.10
N VAL A 19 -14.28 -9.39 4.76
CA VAL A 19 -12.88 -9.79 4.95
C VAL A 19 -12.84 -10.87 6.04
N MET A 20 -12.53 -12.10 5.64
CA MET A 20 -12.57 -13.26 6.54
C MET A 20 -11.23 -13.55 7.23
N ALA A 21 -10.11 -13.10 6.66
CA ALA A 21 -8.76 -13.30 7.19
C ALA A 21 -7.79 -12.34 6.51
N ILE A 22 -6.69 -11.99 7.18
CA ILE A 22 -5.64 -11.13 6.63
C ILE A 22 -4.27 -11.70 7.00
N GLY A 23 -3.42 -11.87 6.00
CA GLY A 23 -2.05 -12.33 6.19
C GLY A 23 -1.07 -11.37 5.54
N THR A 24 0.01 -11.08 6.24
CA THR A 24 1.07 -10.14 5.82
C THR A 24 2.44 -10.82 5.85
N ALA A 25 3.34 -10.41 4.96
CA ALA A 25 4.70 -10.93 4.89
C ALA A 25 5.65 -9.85 4.37
N ASN A 26 6.90 -9.91 4.82
CA ASN A 26 7.96 -9.00 4.44
C ASN A 26 9.25 -9.78 4.17
N PRO A 27 10.15 -9.29 3.30
CA PRO A 27 11.50 -9.84 3.18
C PRO A 27 12.24 -9.83 4.53
N PRO A 28 13.19 -10.73 4.76
CA PRO A 28 13.86 -10.87 6.06
C PRO A 28 14.81 -9.70 6.38
N ASN A 29 15.35 -9.04 5.37
CA ASN A 29 16.31 -7.96 5.55
C ASN A 29 15.61 -6.66 5.99
N CYS A 30 15.80 -6.31 7.25
CA CYS A 30 15.28 -5.10 7.88
C CYS A 30 16.34 -4.00 7.86
N VAL A 31 15.99 -2.85 7.29
CA VAL A 31 16.87 -1.73 7.07
C VAL A 31 16.38 -0.52 7.87
N ASP A 32 17.21 -0.04 8.78
CA ASP A 32 16.91 1.10 9.64
C ASP A 32 17.03 2.43 8.87
N GLN A 33 16.03 3.30 8.99
CA GLN A 33 15.98 4.56 8.27
C GLN A 33 17.07 5.54 8.71
N SER A 34 17.51 5.48 9.99
CA SER A 34 18.52 6.39 10.54
C SER A 34 19.90 6.20 9.90
N THR A 35 20.23 4.98 9.50
CA THR A 35 21.50 4.62 8.85
C THR A 35 21.38 4.44 7.34
N TYR A 36 20.16 4.48 6.79
CA TYR A 36 19.91 4.31 5.37
C TYR A 36 20.67 5.30 4.46
N PRO A 37 20.83 6.59 4.81
CA PRO A 37 21.61 7.51 3.98
C PRO A 37 23.07 7.06 3.81
N ASP A 38 23.69 6.54 4.86
CA ASP A 38 25.08 6.07 4.77
C ASP A 38 25.18 4.78 3.95
N TYR A 39 24.29 3.82 4.20
CA TYR A 39 24.18 2.60 3.42
C TYR A 39 23.96 2.89 1.92
N TYR A 40 22.97 3.72 1.59
CA TYR A 40 22.58 4.03 0.21
C TYR A 40 23.70 4.72 -0.56
N PHE A 41 24.34 5.75 0.04
CA PHE A 41 25.40 6.48 -0.66
C PHE A 41 26.68 5.65 -0.83
N ARG A 42 26.97 4.73 0.09
CA ARG A 42 28.06 3.76 -0.03
C ARG A 42 27.80 2.77 -1.16
N ILE A 43 26.67 2.05 -1.12
CA ILE A 43 26.39 0.97 -2.09
C ILE A 43 26.15 1.45 -3.52
N THR A 44 25.83 2.75 -3.69
CA THR A 44 25.67 3.40 -5.00
C THR A 44 26.90 4.22 -5.42
N ASN A 45 28.05 4.02 -4.77
CA ASN A 45 29.32 4.72 -5.06
C ASN A 45 29.17 6.25 -5.17
N SER A 46 28.29 6.82 -4.34
CA SER A 46 27.85 8.22 -4.44
C SER A 46 28.30 9.07 -3.25
N GLU A 47 29.20 8.59 -2.39
CA GLU A 47 29.68 9.31 -1.18
C GLU A 47 30.30 10.67 -1.47
N HIS A 48 30.89 10.85 -2.67
CA HIS A 48 31.42 12.13 -3.14
C HIS A 48 30.34 13.21 -3.33
N LYS A 49 29.05 12.85 -3.39
CA LYS A 49 27.91 13.77 -3.56
C LYS A 49 27.39 14.26 -2.20
N THR A 50 28.21 15.01 -1.47
CA THR A 50 27.95 15.44 -0.08
C THR A 50 26.64 16.21 0.09
N GLU A 51 26.39 17.23 -0.73
CA GLU A 51 25.14 18.02 -0.67
C GLU A 51 23.89 17.17 -0.92
N LEU A 52 23.99 16.22 -1.85
CA LEU A 52 22.90 15.29 -2.15
C LEU A 52 22.66 14.33 -0.98
N LYS A 53 23.73 13.88 -0.31
CA LYS A 53 23.67 13.03 0.89
C LYS A 53 22.97 13.76 2.04
N GLU A 54 23.30 15.02 2.28
CA GLU A 54 22.64 15.83 3.30
C GLU A 54 21.16 16.05 2.99
N LYS A 55 20.82 16.33 1.73
CA LYS A 55 19.42 16.44 1.31
C LYS A 55 18.68 15.13 1.55
N PHE A 56 19.28 14.00 1.18
CA PHE A 56 18.68 12.68 1.37
C PHE A 56 18.52 12.31 2.85
N LYS A 57 19.49 12.68 3.70
CA LYS A 57 19.38 12.53 5.15
C LYS A 57 18.18 13.28 5.71
N ARG A 58 18.00 14.55 5.34
CA ARG A 58 16.81 15.34 5.74
C ARG A 58 15.50 14.72 5.25
N MET A 59 15.49 14.13 4.05
CA MET A 59 14.33 13.41 3.54
C MET A 59 14.01 12.17 4.38
N CYS A 60 15.03 11.40 4.77
CA CYS A 60 14.87 10.23 5.64
C CYS A 60 14.36 10.64 7.04
N GLU A 61 14.95 11.67 7.66
CA GLU A 61 14.53 12.18 8.98
C GLU A 61 13.08 12.67 8.98
N LYS A 62 12.64 13.34 7.90
CA LYS A 62 11.26 13.84 7.76
C LYS A 62 10.28 12.81 7.22
N SER A 63 10.72 11.59 6.90
CA SER A 63 9.86 10.57 6.29
C SER A 63 8.86 9.96 7.26
N MET A 64 9.08 10.10 8.58
CA MET A 64 8.34 9.38 9.64
C MET A 64 8.43 7.85 9.53
N ILE A 65 9.38 7.34 8.73
CA ILE A 65 9.70 5.93 8.59
C ILE A 65 10.82 5.62 9.57
N LYS A 66 10.67 4.58 10.38
CA LYS A 66 11.70 4.08 11.27
C LYS A 66 12.53 2.99 10.60
N LYS A 67 11.88 2.06 9.90
CA LYS A 67 12.53 0.94 9.23
C LYS A 67 11.74 0.46 8.02
N ARG A 68 12.39 -0.29 7.14
CA ARG A 68 11.80 -0.92 5.94
C ARG A 68 12.34 -2.33 5.77
N TYR A 69 11.57 -3.16 5.09
CA TYR A 69 11.99 -4.53 4.76
C TYR A 69 12.25 -4.63 3.26
N MET A 70 13.47 -4.98 2.88
CA MET A 70 13.94 -4.88 1.49
C MET A 70 14.48 -6.22 1.01
N HIS A 71 14.00 -6.70 -0.14
CA HIS A 71 14.59 -7.90 -0.75
C HIS A 71 16.05 -7.65 -1.17
N LEU A 72 16.35 -6.46 -1.71
CA LEU A 72 17.71 -6.07 -2.10
C LEU A 72 18.60 -5.96 -0.86
N THR A 73 19.58 -6.86 -0.74
CA THR A 73 20.64 -6.83 0.27
C THR A 73 21.92 -6.22 -0.30
N GLU A 74 22.92 -5.98 0.55
CA GLU A 74 24.21 -5.47 0.08
C GLU A 74 24.91 -6.46 -0.88
N GLU A 75 24.76 -7.76 -0.63
CA GLU A 75 25.30 -8.85 -1.46
C GLU A 75 24.66 -8.83 -2.85
N ILE A 76 23.32 -8.79 -2.92
CA ILE A 76 22.59 -8.75 -4.20
C ILE A 76 23.00 -7.51 -5.01
N LEU A 77 23.14 -6.35 -4.35
CA LEU A 77 23.52 -5.11 -5.02
C LEU A 77 24.97 -5.13 -5.51
N LYS A 78 25.90 -5.76 -4.78
CA LYS A 78 27.29 -5.96 -5.24
C LYS A 78 27.39 -6.88 -6.45
N GLU A 79 26.55 -7.91 -6.52
CA GLU A 79 26.47 -8.80 -7.69
C GLU A 79 25.80 -8.15 -8.91
N ASN A 80 25.02 -7.09 -8.69
CA ASN A 80 24.24 -6.40 -9.73
C ASN A 80 24.56 -4.89 -9.75
N PRO A 81 25.79 -4.48 -10.12
CA PRO A 81 26.21 -3.08 -10.05
C PRO A 81 25.39 -2.12 -10.93
N ASN A 82 24.82 -2.61 -12.03
CA ASN A 82 23.91 -1.86 -12.90
C ASN A 82 22.60 -1.45 -12.19
N ILE A 83 22.18 -2.15 -11.13
CA ILE A 83 21.03 -1.75 -10.32
C ILE A 83 21.37 -0.53 -9.45
N CYS A 84 22.63 -0.39 -9.05
CA CYS A 84 23.15 0.71 -8.24
C CYS A 84 23.50 1.97 -9.04
N GLU A 85 23.71 1.84 -10.35
CA GLU A 85 24.04 2.95 -11.24
C GLU A 85 22.77 3.65 -11.76
N TYR A 86 22.81 4.98 -11.77
CA TYR A 86 21.69 5.78 -12.25
C TYR A 86 21.54 5.64 -13.76
N MET A 87 20.38 5.20 -14.22
CA MET A 87 20.02 5.03 -15.64
C MET A 87 20.85 3.99 -16.40
N ALA A 88 21.53 3.08 -15.70
CA ALA A 88 22.13 1.91 -16.34
C ALA A 88 21.04 0.87 -16.68
N SER A 89 21.22 0.17 -17.81
CA SER A 89 20.34 -0.92 -18.19
C SER A 89 20.37 -2.03 -17.15
N SER A 90 19.22 -2.28 -16.54
CA SER A 90 19.09 -3.17 -15.38
C SER A 90 17.72 -3.86 -15.32
N LEU A 91 16.87 -3.70 -16.33
CA LEU A 91 15.53 -4.27 -16.35
C LEU A 91 15.57 -5.80 -16.20
N ASP A 92 16.39 -6.50 -16.98
CA ASP A 92 16.45 -7.96 -16.96
C ASP A 92 16.84 -8.49 -15.57
N ALA A 93 17.91 -7.95 -14.97
CA ALA A 93 18.32 -8.32 -13.62
C ALA A 93 17.24 -8.04 -12.57
N ARG A 94 16.49 -6.93 -12.70
CA ARG A 94 15.37 -6.61 -11.82
C ARG A 94 14.22 -7.60 -12.01
N GLN A 95 13.92 -7.96 -13.25
CA GLN A 95 12.85 -8.88 -13.63
C GLN A 95 13.13 -10.29 -13.09
N ASP A 96 14.34 -10.80 -13.27
CA ASP A 96 14.77 -12.11 -12.76
C ASP A 96 14.57 -12.23 -11.25
N MET A 97 14.81 -11.14 -10.50
CA MET A 97 14.54 -11.10 -9.06
C MET A 97 13.04 -11.08 -8.75
N VAL A 98 12.29 -10.13 -9.31
CA VAL A 98 10.91 -9.87 -8.89
C VAL A 98 9.93 -10.95 -9.37
N VAL A 99 10.16 -11.59 -10.53
CA VAL A 99 9.32 -12.69 -11.04
C VAL A 99 9.32 -13.88 -10.08
N VAL A 100 10.42 -14.11 -9.36
CA VAL A 100 10.52 -15.16 -8.34
C VAL A 100 10.01 -14.69 -6.99
N GLU A 101 10.44 -13.51 -6.55
CA GLU A 101 10.24 -13.09 -5.16
C GLU A 101 8.84 -12.53 -4.89
N VAL A 102 8.18 -11.93 -5.88
CA VAL A 102 6.81 -11.42 -5.74
C VAL A 102 5.81 -12.56 -5.46
N PRO A 103 5.76 -13.66 -6.27
CA PRO A 103 4.90 -14.80 -5.96
C PRO A 103 5.28 -15.50 -4.65
N LYS A 104 6.57 -15.58 -4.32
CA LYS A 104 7.05 -16.19 -3.07
C LYS A 104 6.57 -15.42 -1.84
N LEU A 105 6.69 -14.09 -1.84
CA LEU A 105 6.21 -13.25 -0.75
C LEU A 105 4.68 -13.24 -0.67
N GLY A 106 4.01 -13.18 -1.83
CA GLY A 106 2.55 -13.30 -1.93
C GLY A 106 2.05 -14.65 -1.38
N LYS A 107 2.76 -15.75 -1.67
CA LYS A 107 2.47 -17.08 -1.13
C LYS A 107 2.62 -17.12 0.39
N GLU A 108 3.64 -16.48 0.97
CA GLU A 108 3.81 -16.44 2.42
C GLU A 108 2.63 -15.71 3.10
N ALA A 109 2.28 -14.52 2.60
CA ALA A 109 1.13 -13.75 3.08
C ALA A 109 -0.18 -14.54 2.93
N ALA A 110 -0.42 -15.13 1.75
CA ALA A 110 -1.60 -15.94 1.48
C ALA A 110 -1.67 -17.19 2.38
N THR A 111 -0.53 -17.82 2.68
CA THR A 111 -0.49 -18.99 3.57
C THR A 111 -0.91 -18.60 5.00
N LYS A 112 -0.48 -17.43 5.50
CA LYS A 112 -0.91 -16.91 6.79
C LYS A 112 -2.41 -16.60 6.80
N ALA A 113 -2.92 -15.93 5.76
CA ALA A 113 -4.35 -15.63 5.62
C ALA A 113 -5.21 -16.90 5.55
N ILE A 114 -4.82 -17.90 4.75
CA ILE A 114 -5.55 -19.18 4.63
C ILE A 114 -5.52 -19.95 5.95
N LYS A 115 -4.40 -19.90 6.68
CA LYS A 115 -4.29 -20.53 8.00
C LYS A 115 -5.25 -19.89 9.00
N GLU A 116 -5.33 -18.56 9.02
CA GLU A 116 -6.29 -17.82 9.85
C GLU A 116 -7.74 -18.13 9.44
N TRP A 117 -8.03 -18.16 8.13
CA TRP A 117 -9.36 -18.49 7.60
C TRP A 117 -9.86 -19.88 8.00
N GLY A 118 -8.95 -20.84 8.19
CA GLY A 118 -9.24 -22.16 8.73
C GLY A 118 -10.04 -23.10 7.81
N GLN A 119 -10.33 -22.69 6.57
CA GLN A 119 -11.02 -23.51 5.58
C GLN A 119 -10.03 -24.15 4.58
N PRO A 120 -10.43 -25.26 3.91
CA PRO A 120 -9.57 -25.88 2.91
C PRO A 120 -9.36 -24.97 1.70
N LYS A 121 -8.10 -24.88 1.23
CA LYS A 121 -7.72 -24.10 0.03
C LYS A 121 -8.53 -24.43 -1.23
N SER A 122 -9.10 -25.64 -1.33
CA SER A 122 -9.96 -26.06 -2.44
C SER A 122 -11.28 -25.29 -2.52
N LYS A 123 -11.67 -24.56 -1.47
CA LYS A 123 -12.84 -23.67 -1.47
C LYS A 123 -12.55 -22.28 -2.04
N ILE A 124 -11.29 -21.94 -2.33
CA ILE A 124 -10.93 -20.68 -2.99
C ILE A 124 -11.36 -20.78 -4.45
N THR A 125 -12.28 -19.92 -4.87
CA THR A 125 -12.82 -19.91 -6.24
C THR A 125 -12.19 -18.85 -7.13
N HIS A 126 -11.64 -17.79 -6.53
CA HIS A 126 -11.07 -16.65 -7.24
C HIS A 126 -9.75 -16.24 -6.59
N LEU A 127 -8.80 -15.81 -7.41
CA LEU A 127 -7.53 -15.21 -6.99
C LEU A 127 -7.39 -13.87 -7.69
N VAL A 128 -7.31 -12.80 -6.91
CA VAL A 128 -6.94 -11.47 -7.38
C VAL A 128 -5.51 -11.20 -6.91
N PHE A 129 -4.60 -11.00 -7.85
CA PHE A 129 -3.19 -10.75 -7.56
C PHE A 129 -2.80 -9.38 -8.12
N CYS A 130 -2.21 -8.53 -7.28
CA CYS A 130 -1.81 -7.16 -7.64
C CYS A 130 -0.33 -6.95 -7.31
N THR A 131 0.45 -6.48 -8.28
CA THR A 131 1.85 -6.07 -8.10
C THR A 131 2.17 -4.89 -9.00
N THR A 132 3.05 -4.01 -8.55
CA THR A 132 3.66 -2.93 -9.35
C THR A 132 5.11 -3.28 -9.74
N SER A 133 5.63 -4.41 -9.25
CA SER A 133 6.99 -4.88 -9.48
C SER A 133 6.95 -6.17 -10.29
N GLY A 134 7.54 -6.14 -11.49
CA GLY A 134 7.54 -7.27 -12.40
C GLY A 134 6.38 -7.25 -13.39
N VAL A 135 6.67 -7.59 -14.64
CA VAL A 135 5.68 -8.07 -15.62
C VAL A 135 6.23 -9.35 -16.23
N ASP A 136 5.45 -10.42 -16.25
CA ASP A 136 5.84 -11.68 -16.90
C ASP A 136 4.62 -12.27 -17.60
N MET A 137 4.82 -13.22 -18.51
CA MET A 137 3.73 -13.94 -19.17
C MET A 137 3.92 -15.45 -19.02
N PRO A 138 2.97 -16.17 -18.39
CA PRO A 138 1.64 -15.71 -17.96
C PRO A 138 1.69 -14.87 -16.66
N GLY A 139 1.26 -13.61 -16.73
CA GLY A 139 1.27 -12.67 -15.60
C GLY A 139 0.51 -11.37 -15.89
N ALA A 140 0.25 -10.65 -14.79
CA ALA A 140 -0.79 -9.65 -14.58
C ALA A 140 -0.75 -8.45 -15.57
N ASP A 141 -1.83 -8.35 -16.35
CA ASP A 141 -2.36 -7.15 -17.03
C ASP A 141 -1.35 -6.06 -17.46
N TYR A 142 -0.77 -6.30 -18.63
CA TYR A 142 0.18 -5.48 -19.39
C TYR A 142 -0.30 -4.07 -19.83
N GLN A 143 -1.51 -3.61 -19.50
CA GLN A 143 -2.10 -2.44 -20.19
C GLN A 143 -2.59 -1.25 -19.32
N LEU A 144 -2.33 -1.23 -18.01
CA LEU A 144 -2.96 -0.23 -17.12
C LEU A 144 -2.08 0.90 -16.59
N THR A 145 -0.86 1.12 -17.12
CA THR A 145 0.05 2.20 -16.66
C THR A 145 0.09 3.44 -17.55
N LYS A 146 -0.95 3.68 -18.36
CA LYS A 146 -1.08 4.95 -19.11
C LYS A 146 -2.45 5.60 -18.89
N LEU A 147 -2.82 5.81 -17.62
CA LEU A 147 -3.89 6.75 -17.27
C LEU A 147 -3.29 8.15 -17.24
N HIS A 148 -3.90 9.07 -17.99
CA HIS A 148 -3.48 10.46 -18.16
C HIS A 148 -3.57 11.21 -16.82
N SER A 149 -2.57 10.99 -15.97
CA SER A 149 -2.26 11.92 -14.90
C SER A 149 -1.84 13.22 -15.53
N HIS A 150 -2.31 14.36 -15.02
CA HIS A 150 -1.81 15.67 -15.43
C HIS A 150 -0.34 15.88 -14.97
N GLY A 151 0.49 14.83 -15.02
CA GLY A 151 1.89 14.78 -14.62
C GLY A 151 2.13 14.56 -13.13
N ALA A 152 1.10 14.38 -12.30
CA ALA A 152 1.23 14.43 -10.84
C ALA A 152 2.04 13.25 -10.26
N ILE A 153 1.75 12.05 -10.75
CA ILE A 153 2.48 10.81 -10.42
C ILE A 153 2.50 9.98 -11.69
N ASP A 154 3.69 9.81 -12.27
CA ASP A 154 3.87 8.99 -13.47
C ASP A 154 4.93 7.91 -13.23
N GLY A 155 4.67 6.71 -13.73
CA GLY A 155 5.60 5.58 -13.74
C GLY A 155 5.88 5.14 -15.17
N HIS A 156 7.14 4.91 -15.51
CA HIS A 156 7.53 4.36 -16.81
C HIS A 156 8.44 3.16 -16.65
N LEU A 157 8.03 2.01 -17.18
CA LEU A 157 8.88 0.84 -17.30
C LEU A 157 9.80 1.00 -18.51
N ARG A 158 11.11 0.96 -18.29
CA ARG A 158 12.16 1.19 -19.30
C ARG A 158 13.29 0.17 -19.10
N GLU A 159 14.26 0.13 -20.01
CA GLU A 159 15.47 -0.72 -19.89
C GLU A 159 16.26 -0.50 -18.59
N VAL A 160 16.12 0.69 -17.99
CA VAL A 160 16.73 1.06 -16.69
C VAL A 160 15.92 0.60 -15.48
N GLY A 161 14.81 -0.10 -15.70
CA GLY A 161 13.80 -0.42 -14.69
C GLY A 161 12.62 0.56 -14.67
N LEU A 162 11.89 0.57 -13.55
CA LEU A 162 10.73 1.45 -13.34
C LEU A 162 11.18 2.83 -12.84
N THR A 163 10.96 3.88 -13.64
CA THR A 163 11.23 5.27 -13.26
C THR A 163 9.96 5.96 -12.79
N PHE A 164 10.05 6.76 -11.72
CA PHE A 164 8.93 7.53 -11.19
C PHE A 164 9.16 9.04 -11.31
N HIS A 165 8.09 9.76 -11.63
CA HIS A 165 8.01 11.21 -11.59
C HIS A 165 6.91 11.62 -10.61
N LEU A 166 7.26 12.51 -9.68
CA LEU A 166 6.37 12.97 -8.62
C LEU A 166 6.36 14.50 -8.60
N LEU A 167 5.19 15.11 -8.80
CA LEU A 167 5.00 16.52 -8.49
C LEU A 167 4.96 16.70 -6.97
N LYS A 168 5.59 17.76 -6.49
CA LYS A 168 5.63 18.08 -5.05
C LYS A 168 4.23 18.35 -4.46
N ASP A 169 3.27 18.76 -5.28
CA ASP A 169 1.92 19.15 -4.84
C ASP A 169 0.92 17.98 -4.81
N VAL A 170 1.38 16.72 -4.91
CA VAL A 170 0.51 15.54 -4.74
C VAL A 170 -0.31 15.60 -3.44
N PRO A 171 0.26 15.93 -2.27
CA PRO A 171 -0.54 16.08 -1.04
C PRO A 171 -1.66 17.12 -1.16
N GLY A 172 -1.36 18.26 -1.82
CA GLY A 172 -2.32 19.36 -2.04
C GLY A 172 -3.45 18.97 -2.98
N LEU A 173 -3.17 18.17 -3.99
CA LEU A 173 -4.19 17.64 -4.90
C LEU A 173 -5.10 16.63 -4.20
N ILE A 174 -4.55 15.76 -3.35
CA ILE A 174 -5.34 14.79 -2.57
C ILE A 174 -6.25 15.52 -1.58
N SER A 175 -5.69 16.42 -0.77
CA SER A 175 -6.45 17.13 0.27
C SER A 175 -7.60 17.98 -0.31
N LYS A 176 -7.42 18.58 -1.48
CA LYS A 176 -8.50 19.34 -2.14
C LYS A 176 -9.70 18.48 -2.57
N ASN A 177 -9.50 17.19 -2.85
CA ASN A 177 -10.53 16.32 -3.44
C ASN A 177 -11.07 15.25 -2.48
N ILE A 178 -10.40 15.00 -1.36
CA ILE A 178 -10.75 13.92 -0.44
C ILE A 178 -12.15 14.08 0.16
N GLU A 179 -12.55 15.30 0.50
CA GLU A 179 -13.84 15.61 1.11
C GLU A 179 -15.01 15.29 0.17
N LYS A 180 -14.85 15.57 -1.13
CA LYS A 180 -15.84 15.20 -2.14
C LYS A 180 -16.05 13.68 -2.20
N SER A 181 -14.96 12.91 -2.15
CA SER A 181 -15.01 11.45 -2.16
C SER A 181 -15.71 10.90 -0.91
N LEU A 182 -15.48 11.50 0.26
CA LEU A 182 -16.18 11.16 1.49
C LEU A 182 -17.68 11.46 1.40
N VAL A 183 -18.06 12.65 0.93
CA VAL A 183 -19.47 13.03 0.81
C VAL A 183 -20.19 12.07 -0.14
N GLU A 184 -19.60 11.77 -1.30
CA GLU A 184 -20.17 10.80 -2.25
C GLU A 184 -20.36 9.40 -1.63
N ALA A 185 -19.39 8.96 -0.82
CA ALA A 185 -19.42 7.64 -0.19
C ALA A 185 -20.37 7.54 1.02
N PHE A 186 -20.47 8.59 1.84
CA PHE A 186 -21.15 8.55 3.14
C PHE A 186 -22.51 9.28 3.17
N GLN A 187 -22.83 10.11 2.16
CA GLN A 187 -24.14 10.74 2.05
C GLN A 187 -25.29 9.71 2.05
N PRO A 188 -25.22 8.57 1.33
CA PRO A 188 -26.27 7.54 1.39
C PRO A 188 -26.44 6.90 2.77
N LEU A 189 -25.42 7.00 3.63
CA LEU A 189 -25.41 6.45 4.99
C LEU A 189 -25.77 7.50 6.06
N GLY A 190 -25.95 8.77 5.66
CA GLY A 190 -26.27 9.87 6.58
C GLY A 190 -25.13 10.24 7.53
N ILE A 191 -23.88 9.90 7.19
CA ILE A 191 -22.70 10.20 8.01
C ILE A 191 -22.00 11.44 7.47
N SER A 192 -21.78 12.41 8.35
CA SER A 192 -21.06 13.66 8.02
C SER A 192 -19.97 14.03 9.01
N ASP A 193 -19.85 13.32 10.14
CA ASP A 193 -18.76 13.50 11.10
C ASP A 193 -17.61 12.54 10.77
N TRP A 194 -16.55 13.07 10.16
CA TRP A 194 -15.37 12.30 9.77
C TRP A 194 -14.56 11.75 10.96
N ASN A 195 -14.77 12.27 12.17
CA ASN A 195 -14.17 11.72 13.38
C ASN A 195 -14.96 10.55 13.98
N SER A 196 -16.19 10.31 13.51
CA SER A 196 -17.06 9.20 13.93
C SER A 196 -16.78 7.88 13.20
N ILE A 197 -15.93 7.89 12.16
CA ILE A 197 -15.56 6.73 11.36
C ILE A 197 -14.11 6.31 11.62
N PHE A 198 -13.76 5.04 11.45
CA PHE A 198 -12.34 4.60 11.47
C PHE A 198 -11.66 4.83 10.11
N TRP A 199 -10.33 4.98 10.12
CA TRP A 199 -9.59 5.49 8.96
C TRP A 199 -8.42 4.60 8.56
N ILE A 200 -8.38 4.26 7.27
CA ILE A 200 -7.27 3.58 6.62
C ILE A 200 -6.88 4.42 5.41
N ALA A 201 -5.74 5.11 5.46
CA ALA A 201 -5.28 5.92 4.33
C ALA A 201 -3.97 5.34 3.78
N HIS A 202 -3.85 5.21 2.46
CA HIS A 202 -2.58 4.81 1.85
C HIS A 202 -1.46 5.81 2.25
N PRO A 203 -0.39 5.35 2.93
CA PRO A 203 0.64 6.23 3.46
C PRO A 203 1.69 6.52 2.39
N GLY A 204 1.30 7.23 1.32
CA GLY A 204 2.20 7.60 0.23
C GLY A 204 3.41 8.41 0.71
N GLY A 205 3.22 9.18 1.79
CA GLY A 205 4.22 9.90 2.56
C GLY A 205 3.54 10.67 3.70
N PRO A 206 4.28 11.13 4.72
CA PRO A 206 3.69 11.78 5.90
C PRO A 206 2.92 13.06 5.53
N ALA A 207 3.40 13.83 4.56
CA ALA A 207 2.74 15.05 4.11
C ALA A 207 1.32 14.83 3.55
N ILE A 208 1.02 13.65 2.97
CA ILE A 208 -0.34 13.32 2.53
C ILE A 208 -1.24 13.16 3.75
N LEU A 209 -0.77 12.43 4.75
CA LEU A 209 -1.52 12.18 5.99
C LEU A 209 -1.76 13.47 6.75
N ASP A 210 -0.73 14.30 6.89
CA ASP A 210 -0.81 15.58 7.59
C ASP A 210 -1.82 16.53 6.93
N GLN A 211 -1.81 16.62 5.59
CA GLN A 211 -2.77 17.47 4.89
C GLN A 211 -4.20 16.93 4.90
N VAL A 212 -4.40 15.61 4.87
CA VAL A 212 -5.74 15.02 5.01
C VAL A 212 -6.28 15.27 6.44
N GLU A 213 -5.44 15.06 7.45
CA GLU A 213 -5.76 15.32 8.85
C GLU A 213 -6.14 16.79 9.09
N GLU A 214 -5.33 17.72 8.60
CA GLU A 214 -5.58 19.17 8.71
C GLU A 214 -6.85 19.58 7.96
N LYS A 215 -6.98 19.15 6.70
CA LYS A 215 -8.10 19.54 5.83
C LYS A 215 -9.46 19.12 6.38
N LEU A 216 -9.53 17.93 6.96
CA LEU A 216 -10.78 17.35 7.48
C LEU A 216 -10.93 17.57 9.00
N ALA A 217 -9.99 18.27 9.63
CA ALA A 217 -9.92 18.46 11.08
C ALA A 217 -10.07 17.13 11.83
N LEU A 218 -9.37 16.09 11.36
CA LEU A 218 -9.35 14.80 12.04
C LEU A 218 -8.58 14.93 13.36
N LYS A 219 -9.05 14.21 14.38
CA LYS A 219 -8.28 14.06 15.60
C LYS A 219 -6.99 13.27 15.29
N PRO A 220 -5.86 13.57 15.97
CA PRO A 220 -4.57 12.95 15.67
C PRO A 220 -4.59 11.41 15.72
N GLU A 221 -5.42 10.83 16.58
CA GLU A 221 -5.57 9.38 16.72
C GLU A 221 -6.16 8.69 15.49
N LYS A 222 -6.89 9.40 14.62
CA LYS A 222 -7.59 8.81 13.47
C LYS A 222 -6.65 8.15 12.47
N LEU A 223 -5.44 8.67 12.32
CA LEU A 223 -4.43 8.10 11.42
C LEU A 223 -3.36 7.31 12.17
N SER A 224 -3.58 6.94 13.43
CA SER A 224 -2.58 6.23 14.25
C SER A 224 -2.11 4.91 13.66
N ALA A 225 -3.04 4.01 13.27
CA ALA A 225 -2.71 2.75 12.61
C ALA A 225 -1.99 2.97 11.26
N THR A 226 -2.41 3.99 10.50
CA THR A 226 -1.77 4.36 9.23
C THR A 226 -0.33 4.84 9.44
N ARG A 227 -0.10 5.72 10.41
CA ARG A 227 1.22 6.24 10.78
C ARG A 227 2.11 5.15 11.37
N HIS A 228 1.54 4.20 12.13
CA HIS A 228 2.26 3.03 12.63
C HIS A 228 2.82 2.18 11.48
N ILE A 229 1.99 1.85 10.49
CA ILE A 229 2.45 1.07 9.33
C ILE A 229 3.50 1.84 8.51
N LEU A 230 3.32 3.15 8.33
CA LEU A 230 4.35 3.98 7.68
C LEU A 230 5.68 3.94 8.46
N SER A 231 5.64 4.03 9.78
CA SER A 231 6.84 3.94 10.64
C SER A 231 7.54 2.60 10.51
N GLU A 232 6.82 1.50 10.67
CA GLU A 232 7.42 0.17 10.81
C GLU A 232 7.77 -0.51 9.49
N TYR A 233 7.14 -0.10 8.38
CA TYR A 233 7.29 -0.76 7.08
C TYR A 233 7.57 0.19 5.92
N GLY A 234 7.34 1.49 6.08
CA GLY A 234 7.39 2.46 4.99
C GLY A 234 6.23 2.31 4.00
N ASN A 235 6.34 2.96 2.84
CA ASN A 235 5.39 2.82 1.76
C ASN A 235 5.66 1.53 0.94
N MET A 236 4.82 0.52 1.15
CA MET A 236 4.78 -0.77 0.45
C MET A 236 3.81 -0.78 -0.75
N SER A 237 3.49 0.38 -1.33
CA SER A 237 2.56 0.52 -2.45
C SER A 237 1.17 -0.06 -2.14
N SER A 238 0.61 -0.88 -3.04
CA SER A 238 -0.75 -1.43 -2.93
C SER A 238 -1.00 -2.23 -1.65
N ALA A 239 0.02 -2.86 -1.07
CA ALA A 239 -0.12 -3.69 0.12
C ALA A 239 -0.36 -2.89 1.42
N CYS A 240 0.01 -1.60 1.46
CA CYS A 240 -0.04 -0.79 2.69
C CYS A 240 -1.40 -0.80 3.37
N VAL A 241 -2.48 -0.58 2.61
CA VAL A 241 -3.83 -0.46 3.19
C VAL A 241 -4.30 -1.77 3.83
N LEU A 242 -3.81 -2.92 3.34
CA LEU A 242 -4.10 -4.22 3.92
C LEU A 242 -3.32 -4.46 5.22
N PHE A 243 -2.08 -3.98 5.31
CA PHE A 243 -1.31 -3.98 6.56
C PHE A 243 -1.96 -3.09 7.61
N ILE A 244 -2.49 -1.93 7.22
CA ILE A 244 -3.16 -1.01 8.15
C ILE A 244 -4.46 -1.64 8.67
N LEU A 245 -5.25 -2.28 7.81
CA LEU A 245 -6.45 -3.00 8.23
C LEU A 245 -6.12 -4.14 9.23
N ASP A 246 -5.02 -4.87 9.00
CA ASP A 246 -4.54 -5.92 9.91
C ASP A 246 -4.05 -5.36 11.25
N GLU A 247 -3.34 -4.25 11.25
CA GLU A 247 -2.90 -3.57 12.48
C GLU A 247 -4.12 -3.07 13.29
N MET A 248 -5.04 -2.38 12.62
CA MET A 248 -6.24 -1.81 13.25
C MET A 248 -7.08 -2.89 13.95
N ARG A 249 -7.36 -4.01 13.28
CA ARG A 249 -8.16 -5.09 13.90
C ARG A 249 -7.42 -5.73 15.08
N LYS A 250 -6.10 -5.92 14.98
CA LYS A 250 -5.29 -6.51 16.06
C LYS A 250 -5.25 -5.62 17.28
N LYS A 251 -5.01 -4.32 17.08
CA LYS A 251 -5.03 -3.33 18.16
C LYS A 251 -6.40 -3.21 18.81
N SER A 252 -7.46 -3.21 18.01
CA SER A 252 -8.82 -3.17 18.54
C SER A 252 -9.13 -4.36 19.47
N ILE A 253 -8.66 -5.56 19.11
CA ILE A 253 -8.79 -6.77 19.95
C ILE A 253 -7.90 -6.68 21.19
N GLU A 254 -6.63 -6.30 21.02
CA GLU A 254 -5.65 -6.17 22.12
C GLU A 254 -6.13 -5.20 23.20
N ASP A 255 -6.73 -4.08 22.78
CA ASP A 255 -7.23 -3.02 23.65
C ASP A 255 -8.66 -3.30 24.17
N GLY A 256 -9.28 -4.43 23.79
CA GLY A 256 -10.62 -4.82 24.22
C GLY A 256 -11.73 -3.88 23.74
N LEU A 257 -11.57 -3.30 22.55
CA LEU A 257 -12.56 -2.41 21.94
C LEU A 257 -13.77 -3.20 21.44
N LYS A 258 -14.91 -2.50 21.27
CA LYS A 258 -16.18 -3.15 20.92
C LYS A 258 -16.23 -3.70 19.51
N THR A 259 -15.42 -3.17 18.59
CA THR A 259 -15.44 -3.52 17.18
C THR A 259 -14.02 -3.61 16.64
N THR A 260 -13.83 -4.33 15.53
CA THR A 260 -12.56 -4.43 14.80
C THR A 260 -12.09 -3.11 14.18
N GLY A 261 -12.94 -2.08 14.19
CA GLY A 261 -12.68 -0.75 13.63
C GLY A 261 -12.53 0.30 14.73
N GLU A 262 -11.65 0.06 15.70
CA GLU A 262 -11.36 1.00 16.79
C GLU A 262 -12.59 1.31 17.68
N GLY A 263 -13.52 0.36 17.81
CA GLY A 263 -14.77 0.56 18.54
C GLY A 263 -15.83 1.39 17.79
N LEU A 264 -15.55 1.79 16.54
CA LEU A 264 -16.46 2.51 15.66
C LEU A 264 -17.13 1.58 14.66
N GLU A 265 -18.33 1.93 14.22
CA GLU A 265 -19.14 1.08 13.34
C GLU A 265 -18.70 1.17 11.87
N TRP A 266 -18.57 2.39 11.35
CA TRP A 266 -18.25 2.66 9.96
C TRP A 266 -16.82 3.15 9.80
N GLY A 267 -16.24 2.90 8.62
CA GLY A 267 -14.89 3.33 8.30
C GLY A 267 -14.66 3.52 6.82
N VAL A 268 -13.52 4.13 6.51
CA VAL A 268 -13.10 4.40 5.14
C VAL A 268 -11.69 3.88 4.90
N LEU A 269 -11.50 3.28 3.73
CA LEU A 269 -10.21 2.92 3.19
C LEU A 269 -9.96 3.73 1.92
N PHE A 270 -8.83 4.45 1.89
CA PHE A 270 -8.37 5.22 0.74
C PHE A 270 -7.11 4.65 0.12
N GLY A 271 -7.14 4.44 -1.20
CA GLY A 271 -5.97 4.21 -2.04
C GLY A 271 -5.62 5.47 -2.83
N PHE A 272 -4.34 5.84 -2.87
CA PHE A 272 -3.85 6.95 -3.69
C PHE A 272 -2.79 6.43 -4.67
N GLY A 273 -2.92 6.76 -5.96
CA GLY A 273 -2.00 6.27 -6.98
C GLY A 273 -1.91 7.15 -8.23
N PRO A 274 -1.13 6.72 -9.24
CA PRO A 274 -1.00 7.41 -10.53
C PRO A 274 -2.37 7.74 -11.17
N GLY A 275 -2.53 8.97 -11.65
CA GLY A 275 -3.79 9.47 -12.24
C GLY A 275 -4.10 10.94 -11.97
N LEU A 276 -3.81 11.57 -10.84
CA LEU A 276 -4.01 11.08 -9.48
C LEU A 276 -5.36 10.33 -9.36
N THR A 277 -5.31 9.06 -8.98
CA THR A 277 -6.50 8.24 -8.74
C THR A 277 -6.73 8.10 -7.24
N VAL A 278 -7.99 8.23 -6.81
CA VAL A 278 -8.42 8.00 -5.44
C VAL A 278 -9.42 6.86 -5.43
N GLU A 279 -9.05 5.74 -4.81
CA GLU A 279 -9.95 4.62 -4.55
C GLU A 279 -10.57 4.80 -3.17
N THR A 280 -11.89 4.65 -3.06
CA THR A 280 -12.63 4.82 -1.81
C THR A 280 -13.45 3.58 -1.53
N VAL A 281 -13.19 2.92 -0.40
CA VAL A 281 -13.96 1.76 0.07
C VAL A 281 -14.58 2.08 1.42
N VAL A 282 -15.90 2.02 1.49
CA VAL A 282 -16.63 2.11 2.76
C VAL A 282 -16.61 0.74 3.42
N LEU A 283 -16.26 0.72 4.71
CA LEU A 283 -16.17 -0.49 5.52
C LEU A 283 -17.14 -0.41 6.69
N HIS A 284 -17.66 -1.58 7.07
CA HIS A 284 -18.43 -1.78 8.29
C HIS A 284 -17.63 -2.74 9.18
N SER A 285 -17.42 -2.35 10.43
CA SER A 285 -16.69 -3.16 11.40
C SER A 285 -17.55 -4.32 11.90
N ILE A 286 -16.88 -5.32 12.50
CA ILE A 286 -17.54 -6.44 13.16
C ILE A 286 -17.28 -6.31 14.66
N ALA A 287 -18.17 -6.84 15.50
CA ALA A 287 -17.90 -6.99 16.92
C ALA A 287 -16.58 -7.77 17.12
N ALA A 288 -15.67 -7.21 17.91
CA ALA A 288 -14.35 -7.79 18.18
C ALA A 288 -14.42 -8.93 19.22
#